data_AF-X0ZCQ3-F1
#
_entry.id   AF-X0ZCQ3-F1
#
_cell.length_a   1.000
_cell.length_b   1.000
_cell.length_c   1.000
_cell.angle_alpha   90.00
_cell.angle_beta   90.00
_cell.angle_gamma   90.00
#
_symmetry.space_group_name_H-M   'P 1'
#
loop_
_entity.id
_entity.type
_entity.pdbx_description
1 polymer ?
#
loop_
_entity_poly.entity_id
_entity_poly.type
_entity_poly.pdbx_seq_one_letter_code
_entity_poly.pdbx_strand_id
1 'polypeptide(L)'
;MKDDDLDKFFSKVEIPLIEVLRDMEMEGVYVDKDILETMSDQLGKKLEESVKGIISEAGTEFNVNSTQQLAQILFDKFELPQIRKRSTAEEVLERLRDKHVLPGMILEYRKLNKLKNTYVDAFPNFIHPETARIHSNFNQTIAATGRLSSSSPNFQNIPIRSEIGREIRKAFRTQKKGWKIISADYSQIELRIMAHLSRDPGLIKAFQDGEDIHSRTASDIYNIPLDDVQ
;
A
#
# COMPACT_ATOMS: atom_id res chain seq x y z
N MET A 1 -5.13 -20.24 -35.65
CA MET A 1 -5.65 -21.32 -34.79
C MET A 1 -6.10 -20.68 -33.50
N LYS A 2 -7.32 -20.95 -33.06
CA LYS A 2 -7.71 -20.68 -31.67
C LYS A 2 -6.92 -21.65 -30.81
N ASP A 3 -6.26 -21.14 -29.79
CA ASP A 3 -5.59 -21.97 -28.80
C ASP A 3 -6.69 -22.52 -27.86
N ASP A 4 -6.95 -23.82 -27.95
CA ASP A 4 -8.04 -24.47 -27.23
C ASP A 4 -7.94 -24.30 -25.71
N ASP A 5 -6.74 -24.10 -25.17
CA ASP A 5 -6.56 -23.87 -23.74
C ASP A 5 -6.83 -22.42 -23.34
N LEU A 6 -6.51 -21.46 -24.21
CA LEU A 6 -6.90 -20.05 -24.02
C LEU A 6 -8.42 -19.86 -24.17
N ASP A 7 -9.05 -20.52 -25.13
CA ASP A 7 -10.51 -20.48 -25.31
C ASP A 7 -11.23 -21.07 -24.07
N LYS A 8 -10.68 -22.14 -23.48
CA LYS A 8 -11.19 -22.70 -22.21
C LYS A 8 -11.00 -21.74 -21.04
N PHE A 9 -9.82 -21.14 -20.88
CA PHE A 9 -9.57 -20.20 -19.79
C PHE A 9 -10.47 -18.97 -19.90
N PHE A 10 -10.58 -18.40 -21.10
CA PHE A 10 -11.46 -17.27 -21.38
C PHE A 10 -12.92 -17.59 -21.04
N SER A 11 -13.44 -18.73 -21.51
CA SER A 11 -14.84 -19.11 -21.29
C SER A 11 -15.17 -19.55 -19.86
N LYS A 12 -14.21 -20.13 -19.13
CA LYS A 12 -14.44 -20.69 -17.78
C LYS A 12 -14.02 -19.77 -16.63
N VAL A 13 -13.10 -18.84 -16.88
CA VAL A 13 -12.57 -17.94 -15.86
C VAL A 13 -12.90 -16.50 -16.19
N GLU A 14 -12.46 -15.99 -17.34
CA GLU A 14 -12.56 -14.55 -17.63
C GLU A 14 -14.01 -14.10 -17.82
N ILE A 15 -14.80 -14.81 -18.63
CA ILE A 15 -16.21 -14.46 -18.90
C ILE A 15 -17.08 -14.54 -17.64
N PRO A 16 -17.07 -15.63 -16.84
CA PRO A 16 -17.87 -15.68 -15.62
C PRO A 16 -17.43 -14.65 -14.56
N LEU A 17 -16.14 -14.30 -14.50
CA LEU A 17 -15.64 -13.30 -13.56
C LEU A 17 -16.24 -11.91 -13.81
N ILE A 18 -16.61 -11.57 -15.05
CA ILE A 18 -17.22 -10.27 -15.37
C ILE A 18 -18.51 -10.03 -14.58
N GLU A 19 -19.36 -11.05 -14.44
CA GLU A 19 -20.62 -10.91 -13.68
C GLU A 19 -20.35 -10.66 -12.20
N VAL A 20 -19.36 -11.35 -11.63
CA VAL A 20 -18.94 -11.17 -10.23
C VAL A 20 -18.39 -9.76 -10.02
N LEU A 21 -17.52 -9.27 -10.92
CA LEU A 21 -16.96 -7.93 -10.84
C LEU A 21 -18.05 -6.87 -10.97
N ARG A 22 -18.95 -7.00 -11.95
CA ARG A 22 -20.10 -6.10 -12.11
C ARG A 22 -20.90 -6.01 -10.81
N ASP A 23 -21.23 -7.13 -10.19
CA ASP A 23 -22.02 -7.14 -8.96
C ASP A 23 -21.26 -6.48 -7.79
N MET A 24 -19.94 -6.70 -7.69
CA MET A 24 -19.08 -6.03 -6.71
C MET A 24 -19.03 -4.51 -6.92
N GLU A 25 -18.88 -4.04 -8.17
CA GLU A 25 -18.84 -2.62 -8.52
C GLU A 25 -20.18 -1.94 -8.23
N MET A 26 -21.29 -2.57 -8.67
CA MET A 26 -22.65 -2.05 -8.47
C MET A 26 -23.06 -2.00 -7.00
N GLU A 27 -22.68 -3.01 -6.21
CA GLU A 27 -22.92 -3.00 -4.77
C GLU A 27 -22.03 -1.96 -4.07
N GLY A 28 -20.75 -1.85 -4.43
CA GLY A 28 -19.81 -0.90 -3.84
C GLY A 28 -19.52 -1.16 -2.36
N VAL A 29 -18.76 -0.27 -1.71
CA VAL A 29 -18.42 -0.37 -0.28
C VAL A 29 -18.86 0.88 0.46
N TYR A 30 -19.52 0.70 1.60
CA TYR A 30 -19.88 1.82 2.46
C TYR A 30 -18.65 2.38 3.17
N VAL A 31 -18.51 3.70 3.09
CA VAL A 31 -17.42 4.45 3.72
C VAL A 31 -18.03 5.57 4.56
N ASP A 32 -17.65 5.59 5.83
CA ASP A 32 -18.11 6.58 6.80
C ASP A 32 -17.38 7.91 6.58
N LYS A 33 -18.10 8.86 6.01
CA LYS A 33 -17.57 10.17 5.63
C LYS A 33 -17.10 10.98 6.85
N ASP A 34 -17.84 10.91 7.96
CA ASP A 34 -17.55 11.72 9.17
C ASP A 34 -16.23 11.30 9.82
N ILE A 35 -15.93 9.99 9.79
CA ILE A 35 -14.63 9.47 10.23
C ILE A 35 -13.51 10.05 9.38
N LEU A 36 -13.65 10.06 8.05
CA LEU A 36 -12.64 10.60 7.15
C LEU A 36 -12.45 12.12 7.33
N GLU A 37 -13.52 12.88 7.49
CA GLU A 37 -13.43 14.33 7.73
C GLU A 37 -12.69 14.64 9.05
N THR A 38 -13.05 13.92 10.13
CA THR A 38 -12.36 14.06 11.42
C THR A 38 -10.87 13.72 11.30
N MET A 39 -10.53 12.67 10.56
CA MET A 39 -9.14 12.30 10.30
C MET A 39 -8.41 13.35 9.46
N SER A 40 -9.09 13.97 8.49
CA SER A 40 -8.53 15.01 7.63
C SER A 40 -8.04 16.19 8.48
N ASP A 41 -8.87 16.66 9.41
CA ASP A 41 -8.53 17.77 10.31
C ASP A 41 -7.34 17.43 11.22
N GLN A 42 -7.33 16.23 11.79
CA GLN A 42 -6.24 15.77 12.67
C GLN A 42 -4.91 15.65 11.92
N LEU A 43 -4.93 15.08 10.71
CA LEU A 43 -3.74 14.97 9.87
C LEU A 43 -3.27 16.34 9.37
N GLY A 44 -4.20 17.26 9.05
CA GLY A 44 -3.88 18.63 8.67
C GLY A 44 -3.04 19.33 9.73
N LYS A 45 -3.48 19.31 10.99
CA LYS A 45 -2.74 19.89 12.12
C LYS A 45 -1.34 19.29 12.28
N LYS A 46 -1.23 17.96 12.23
CA LYS A 46 0.07 17.26 12.32
C LYS A 46 1.02 17.61 11.17
N LEU A 47 0.48 17.78 9.96
CA LEU A 47 1.28 18.17 8.80
C LEU A 47 1.77 19.60 8.92
N GLU A 48 0.93 20.54 9.37
CA GLU A 48 1.34 21.92 9.63
C GLU A 48 2.46 22.01 10.65
N GLU A 49 2.36 21.27 11.75
CA GLU A 49 3.43 21.18 12.76
C GLU A 49 4.72 20.57 12.18
N SER A 50 4.58 19.51 11.38
CA SER A 50 5.72 18.86 10.70
C SER A 50 6.42 19.82 9.74
N VAL A 51 5.67 20.61 8.97
CA VAL A 51 6.21 21.61 8.04
C VAL A 51 6.96 22.70 8.79
N LYS A 52 6.40 23.20 9.91
CA LYS A 52 7.08 24.18 10.76
C LYS A 52 8.42 23.64 11.28
N GLY A 53 8.43 22.39 11.77
CA GLY A 53 9.64 21.73 12.21
C GLY A 53 10.67 21.57 11.08
N ILE A 54 10.24 21.13 9.91
CA ILE A 54 11.08 20.98 8.71
C ILE A 54 11.71 22.31 8.28
N ILE A 55 10.92 23.39 8.23
CA ILE A 55 11.40 24.72 7.84
C ILE A 55 12.39 25.27 8.87
N SER A 56 12.09 25.08 10.17
CA SER A 56 12.99 25.47 11.26
C SER A 56 14.34 24.76 11.15
N GLU A 57 14.32 23.44 10.94
CA GLU A 57 15.53 22.63 10.80
C GLU A 57 16.31 22.99 9.52
N ALA A 58 15.60 23.24 8.41
CA ALA A 58 16.21 23.67 7.17
C ALA A 58 16.82 25.09 7.28
N GLY A 59 16.40 25.90 8.26
CA GLY A 59 16.85 27.27 8.47
C GLY A 59 16.55 28.21 7.29
N THR A 60 15.53 27.87 6.48
CA THR A 60 15.02 28.69 5.37
C THR A 60 13.65 28.19 4.96
N GLU A 61 12.77 29.07 4.51
CA GLU A 61 11.50 28.68 3.92
C GLU A 61 11.70 28.04 2.54
N PHE A 62 10.96 26.96 2.29
CA PHE A 62 10.88 26.30 1.00
C PHE A 62 9.61 25.45 0.92
N ASN A 63 9.22 25.08 -0.29
CA ASN A 63 8.13 24.14 -0.52
C ASN A 63 8.61 22.70 -0.24
N VAL A 64 8.19 22.15 0.91
CA VAL A 64 8.50 20.79 1.36
C VAL A 64 8.05 19.70 0.36
N ASN A 65 7.02 19.98 -0.44
CA ASN A 65 6.54 19.07 -1.49
C ASN A 65 7.40 19.13 -2.76
N SER A 66 8.24 20.16 -2.94
CA SER A 66 9.12 20.30 -4.09
C SER A 66 10.39 19.48 -3.90
N THR A 67 10.52 18.40 -4.67
CA THR A 67 11.71 17.55 -4.69
C THR A 67 12.97 18.31 -5.10
N GLN A 68 12.83 19.32 -5.96
CA GLN A 68 13.94 20.17 -6.42
C GLN A 68 14.43 21.10 -5.31
N GLN A 69 13.52 21.80 -4.63
CA GLN A 69 13.91 22.69 -3.53
C GLN A 69 14.48 21.88 -2.37
N LEU A 70 13.87 20.74 -2.03
CA LEU A 70 14.43 19.84 -1.03
C LEU A 70 15.84 19.36 -1.40
N ALA A 71 16.08 19.02 -2.66
CA ALA A 71 17.41 18.61 -3.12
C ALA A 71 18.45 19.73 -2.96
N GLN A 72 18.07 20.99 -3.20
CA GLN A 72 18.95 22.14 -2.95
C GLN A 72 19.31 22.25 -1.46
N ILE A 73 18.32 22.12 -0.56
CA ILE A 73 18.57 22.13 0.88
C ILE A 73 19.50 21.00 1.30
N LEU A 74 19.22 19.77 0.89
CA LEU A 74 19.99 18.60 1.33
C LEU A 74 21.42 18.59 0.76
N PHE A 75 21.61 18.93 -0.52
CA PHE A 75 22.88 18.68 -1.21
C PHE A 75 23.71 19.94 -1.46
N ASP A 76 23.11 21.14 -1.48
CA ASP A 76 23.87 22.40 -1.64
C ASP A 76 24.08 23.10 -0.31
N LYS A 77 23.05 23.17 0.54
CA LYS A 77 23.15 23.87 1.84
C LYS A 77 23.79 22.99 2.92
N PHE A 78 23.33 21.76 3.07
CA PHE A 78 23.86 20.82 4.07
C PHE A 78 24.96 19.91 3.53
N GLU A 79 25.27 19.99 2.24
CA GLU A 79 26.35 19.24 1.58
C GLU A 79 26.32 17.72 1.86
N LEU A 80 25.11 17.15 1.99
CA LEU A 80 24.95 15.72 2.26
C LEU A 80 25.45 14.85 1.09
N PRO A 81 25.89 13.61 1.33
CA PRO A 81 26.43 12.75 0.29
C PRO A 81 25.38 12.40 -0.79
N GLN A 82 25.77 12.49 -2.05
CA GLN A 82 24.92 12.15 -3.19
C GLN A 82 24.98 10.64 -3.48
N ILE A 83 24.00 9.89 -2.99
CA ILE A 83 23.96 8.43 -3.14
C ILE A 83 23.53 8.00 -4.55
N ARG A 84 22.53 8.68 -5.12
CA ARG A 84 21.99 8.38 -6.46
C ARG A 84 21.62 9.69 -7.15
N LYS A 85 22.63 10.39 -7.67
CA LYS A 85 22.48 11.80 -8.09
C LYS A 85 21.87 12.63 -6.94
N ARG A 86 21.25 13.75 -7.25
CA ARG A 86 20.51 14.61 -6.31
C ARG A 86 19.07 14.12 -6.05
N SER A 87 18.88 12.79 -5.96
CA SER A 87 17.56 12.19 -5.74
C SER A 87 17.10 12.38 -4.30
N THR A 88 15.81 12.63 -4.11
CA THR A 88 15.17 12.66 -2.79
C THR A 88 14.17 11.51 -2.63
N ALA A 89 14.36 10.39 -3.33
CA ALA A 89 13.51 9.20 -3.18
C ALA A 89 13.61 8.61 -1.77
N GLU A 90 12.60 7.84 -1.35
CA GLU A 90 12.51 7.22 -0.02
C GLU A 90 13.79 6.45 0.36
N GLU A 91 14.26 5.55 -0.52
CA GLU A 91 15.50 4.78 -0.31
C GLU A 91 16.75 5.67 -0.10
N VAL A 92 16.80 6.83 -0.76
CA VAL A 92 17.93 7.77 -0.61
C VAL A 92 17.82 8.52 0.71
N LEU A 93 16.62 8.99 1.06
CA LEU A 93 16.39 9.70 2.31
C LEU A 93 16.64 8.79 3.53
N GLU A 94 16.27 7.50 3.46
CA GLU A 94 16.53 6.53 4.54
C GLU A 94 18.03 6.41 4.84
N ARG A 95 18.86 6.28 3.79
CA ARG A 95 20.32 6.23 3.95
C ARG A 95 20.95 7.54 4.45
N LEU A 96 20.25 8.66 4.30
CA LEU A 96 20.70 9.98 4.74
C LEU A 96 20.29 10.29 6.20
N ARG A 97 19.44 9.48 6.83
CA ARG A 97 18.98 9.71 8.22
C ARG A 97 20.14 9.75 9.22
N ASP A 98 21.18 8.94 8.99
CA ASP A 98 22.37 8.91 9.85
C ASP A 98 23.28 10.13 9.67
N LYS A 99 23.02 10.95 8.64
CA LYS A 99 23.83 12.15 8.32
C LYS A 99 23.16 13.44 8.76
N HIS A 100 21.84 13.48 8.77
CA HIS A 100 21.07 14.65 9.17
C HIS A 100 19.66 14.24 9.61
N VAL A 101 19.06 14.99 10.53
CA VAL A 101 17.70 14.70 11.03
C VAL A 101 16.62 14.99 9.97
N LEU A 102 16.82 16.02 9.16
CA LEU A 102 15.89 16.49 8.12
C LEU A 102 15.37 15.39 7.16
N PRO A 103 16.19 14.51 6.55
CA PRO A 103 15.71 13.36 5.77
C PRO A 103 14.63 12.52 6.49
N GLY A 104 14.82 12.23 7.77
CA GLY A 104 13.85 11.48 8.58
C GLY A 104 12.54 12.24 8.76
N MET A 105 12.62 13.56 9.02
CA MET A 105 11.42 14.41 9.15
C MET A 105 10.64 14.46 7.82
N ILE A 106 11.34 14.54 6.69
CA ILE A 106 10.72 14.54 5.36
C ILE A 106 10.02 13.22 5.06
N LEU A 107 10.64 12.09 5.42
CA LEU A 107 10.04 10.77 5.23
C LEU A 107 8.70 10.66 5.98
N GLU A 108 8.67 11.04 7.25
CA GLU A 108 7.44 11.03 8.05
C GLU A 108 6.39 12.01 7.49
N TYR A 109 6.80 13.23 7.12
CA TYR A 109 5.92 14.20 6.49
C TYR A 109 5.29 13.63 5.20
N ARG A 110 6.09 13.05 4.30
CA ARG A 110 5.60 12.49 3.03
C ARG A 110 4.65 11.33 3.24
N LYS A 111 4.92 10.48 4.23
CA LYS A 111 4.04 9.37 4.61
C LYS A 111 2.69 9.89 5.08
N LEU A 112 2.66 10.85 6.00
CA LEU A 112 1.42 11.47 6.48
C LEU A 112 0.68 12.21 5.36
N ASN A 113 1.39 12.97 4.54
CA ASN A 113 0.82 13.76 3.46
C ASN A 113 0.19 12.86 2.38
N LYS A 114 0.84 11.73 2.06
CA LYS A 114 0.27 10.71 1.17
C LYS A 114 -0.98 10.07 1.77
N LEU A 115 -0.96 9.71 3.06
CA LEU A 115 -2.13 9.15 3.74
C LEU A 115 -3.33 10.11 3.69
N LYS A 116 -3.09 11.40 3.93
CA LYS A 116 -4.13 12.43 3.84
C LYS A 116 -4.63 12.61 2.40
N ASN A 117 -3.76 12.97 1.46
CA ASN A 117 -4.17 13.40 0.13
C ASN A 117 -4.68 12.26 -0.75
N THR A 118 -4.07 11.07 -0.66
CA THR A 118 -4.43 9.93 -1.53
C THR A 118 -5.66 9.18 -1.03
N TYR A 119 -5.93 9.20 0.27
CA TYR A 119 -6.98 8.38 0.87
C TYR A 119 -8.01 9.22 1.60
N VAL A 120 -7.61 9.94 2.66
CA VAL A 120 -8.53 10.63 3.57
C VAL A 120 -9.32 11.74 2.87
N ASP A 121 -8.64 12.59 2.11
CA ASP A 121 -9.28 13.71 1.40
C ASP A 121 -9.89 13.27 0.07
N ALA A 122 -9.35 12.21 -0.54
CA ALA A 122 -9.77 11.75 -1.85
C ALA A 122 -11.07 10.95 -1.79
N PHE A 123 -11.19 9.99 -0.86
CA PHE A 123 -12.32 9.07 -0.80
C PHE A 123 -13.69 9.73 -0.64
N PRO A 124 -13.87 10.81 0.15
CA PRO A 124 -15.15 11.50 0.23
C PRO A 124 -15.70 11.96 -1.13
N ASN A 125 -14.82 12.28 -2.10
CA ASN A 125 -15.22 12.70 -3.44
C ASN A 125 -15.73 11.55 -4.33
N PHE A 126 -15.51 10.30 -3.93
CA PHE A 126 -15.98 9.10 -4.63
C PHE A 126 -17.25 8.51 -4.00
N ILE A 127 -17.75 9.08 -2.90
CA ILE A 127 -18.97 8.61 -2.25
C ILE A 127 -20.17 8.99 -3.12
N HIS A 128 -20.90 8.00 -3.60
CA HIS A 128 -22.10 8.22 -4.37
C HIS A 128 -23.22 8.78 -3.47
N PRO A 129 -23.87 9.90 -3.86
CA PRO A 129 -24.77 10.64 -2.98
C PRO A 129 -26.03 9.85 -2.56
N GLU A 130 -26.53 8.95 -3.42
CA GLU A 130 -27.76 8.20 -3.13
C GLU A 130 -27.51 6.93 -2.32
N THR A 131 -26.36 6.27 -2.53
CA THR A 131 -26.05 4.98 -1.88
C THR A 131 -25.22 5.17 -0.62
N ALA A 132 -24.52 6.30 -0.50
CA ALA A 132 -23.46 6.55 0.48
C ALA A 132 -22.30 5.53 0.41
N ARG A 133 -22.04 5.01 -0.79
CA ARG A 133 -21.02 3.98 -1.04
C ARG A 133 -20.05 4.44 -2.11
N ILE A 134 -18.86 3.87 -2.10
CA ILE A 134 -17.87 4.05 -3.16
C ILE A 134 -17.92 2.84 -4.08
N HIS A 135 -18.03 3.11 -5.38
CA HIS A 135 -18.12 2.13 -6.45
C HIS A 135 -16.80 2.15 -7.23
N SER A 136 -15.81 1.37 -6.78
CA SER A 136 -14.51 1.24 -7.44
C SER A 136 -14.64 0.40 -8.71
N ASN A 137 -13.83 0.66 -9.73
CA ASN A 137 -13.76 -0.14 -10.95
C ASN A 137 -12.66 -1.21 -10.84
N PHE A 138 -12.95 -2.45 -11.24
CA PHE A 138 -12.02 -3.56 -11.33
C PHE A 138 -11.68 -3.88 -12.79
N ASN A 139 -10.47 -3.52 -13.19
CA ASN A 139 -9.99 -3.70 -14.55
C ASN A 139 -9.34 -5.07 -14.70
N GLN A 140 -9.88 -5.89 -15.60
CA GLN A 140 -9.45 -7.28 -15.84
C GLN A 140 -8.26 -7.39 -16.82
N THR A 141 -8.04 -6.39 -17.68
CA THR A 141 -7.14 -6.50 -18.84
C THR A 141 -5.89 -5.60 -18.79
N ILE A 142 -5.59 -4.99 -17.63
CA ILE A 142 -4.48 -4.03 -17.50
C ILE A 142 -3.16 -4.70 -17.11
N ALA A 143 -3.16 -5.59 -16.10
CA ALA A 143 -1.92 -6.16 -15.59
C ALA A 143 -1.43 -7.31 -16.48
N ALA A 144 -0.17 -7.24 -16.91
CA ALA A 144 0.45 -8.31 -17.71
C ALA A 144 0.49 -9.68 -17.01
N THR A 145 0.35 -9.72 -15.68
CA THR A 145 0.36 -10.94 -14.86
C THR A 145 -1.01 -11.60 -14.72
N GLY A 146 -2.08 -11.01 -15.29
CA GLY A 146 -3.46 -11.46 -15.09
C GLY A 146 -4.09 -11.04 -13.75
N ARG A 147 -3.41 -10.19 -12.96
CA ARG A 147 -4.00 -9.59 -11.75
C ARG A 147 -5.05 -8.54 -12.12
N LEU A 148 -6.13 -8.45 -11.34
CA LEU A 148 -7.04 -7.31 -11.40
C LEU A 148 -6.31 -6.04 -10.94
N SER A 149 -6.66 -4.89 -11.52
CA SER A 149 -6.30 -3.58 -10.98
C SER A 149 -7.56 -2.78 -10.62
N SER A 150 -7.48 -1.91 -9.61
CA SER A 150 -8.61 -1.06 -9.21
C SER A 150 -8.38 0.43 -9.46
N SER A 151 -9.44 1.13 -9.87
CA SER A 151 -9.42 2.57 -10.17
C SER A 151 -10.72 3.26 -9.74
N SER A 152 -10.66 4.60 -9.61
CA SER A 152 -11.80 5.48 -9.30
C SER A 152 -12.62 5.11 -8.04
N PRO A 153 -12.02 4.91 -6.86
CA PRO A 153 -10.60 4.99 -6.52
C PRO A 153 -9.94 3.59 -6.42
N ASN A 154 -8.62 3.53 -6.24
CA ASN A 154 -7.91 2.25 -6.08
C ASN A 154 -8.10 1.68 -4.66
N PHE A 155 -8.85 0.58 -4.56
CA PHE A 155 -9.16 -0.12 -3.31
C PHE A 155 -8.16 -1.22 -2.94
N GLN A 156 -7.30 -1.64 -3.87
CA GLN A 156 -6.29 -2.66 -3.61
C GLN A 156 -5.11 -2.12 -2.78
N ASN A 157 -4.87 -0.81 -2.81
CA ASN A 157 -3.72 -0.18 -2.16
C ASN A 157 -4.08 0.58 -0.87
N ILE A 158 -5.17 0.23 -0.19
CA ILE A 158 -5.56 0.87 1.07
C ILE A 158 -4.54 0.46 2.17
N PRO A 159 -3.91 1.43 2.87
CA PRO A 159 -2.87 1.14 3.85
C PRO A 159 -3.38 0.30 5.02
N ILE A 160 -2.51 -0.54 5.59
CA ILE A 160 -2.81 -1.40 6.76
C ILE A 160 -1.69 -1.47 7.80
N ARG A 161 -0.44 -1.26 7.37
CA ARG A 161 0.73 -1.51 8.22
C ARG A 161 0.89 -0.48 9.35
N SER A 162 0.62 0.80 9.06
CA SER A 162 0.68 1.88 10.05
C SER A 162 -0.61 2.00 10.85
N GLU A 163 -0.52 2.53 12.08
CA GLU A 163 -1.67 2.84 12.92
C GLU A 163 -2.67 3.76 12.20
N ILE A 164 -2.21 4.85 11.60
CA ILE A 164 -3.05 5.74 10.79
C ILE A 164 -3.70 4.99 9.62
N GLY A 165 -2.99 4.06 8.98
CA GLY A 165 -3.56 3.22 7.94
C GLY A 165 -4.70 2.33 8.45
N ARG A 166 -4.57 1.77 9.66
CA ARG A 166 -5.64 1.02 10.31
C ARG A 166 -6.83 1.92 10.65
N GLU A 167 -6.58 3.15 11.11
CA GLU A 167 -7.66 4.13 11.35
C GLU A 167 -8.41 4.46 10.06
N ILE A 168 -7.72 4.63 8.92
CA ILE A 168 -8.37 4.84 7.62
C ILE A 168 -9.29 3.68 7.29
N ARG A 169 -8.87 2.43 7.56
CA ARG A 169 -9.69 1.23 7.34
C ARG A 169 -10.93 1.19 8.24
N LYS A 170 -10.96 1.85 9.40
CA LYS A 170 -12.17 1.92 10.25
C LYS A 170 -13.29 2.72 9.60
N ALA A 171 -12.99 3.61 8.66
CA ALA A 171 -14.01 4.28 7.86
C ALA A 171 -14.77 3.30 6.95
N PHE A 172 -14.14 2.18 6.56
CA PHE A 172 -14.79 1.13 5.78
C PHE A 172 -15.57 0.21 6.70
N ARG A 173 -16.89 0.41 6.78
CA ARG A 173 -17.76 -0.30 7.72
C ARG A 173 -19.04 -0.78 7.05
N THR A 174 -19.81 -1.55 7.78
CA THR A 174 -21.12 -1.98 7.30
C THR A 174 -22.14 -0.86 7.43
N GLN A 175 -22.90 -0.63 6.36
CA GLN A 175 -23.98 0.37 6.34
C GLN A 175 -25.17 -0.04 7.20
N LYS A 176 -25.51 -1.33 7.24
CA LYS A 176 -26.70 -1.85 7.92
C LYS A 176 -26.34 -2.43 9.29
N LYS A 177 -27.24 -2.23 10.26
CA LYS A 177 -27.12 -2.82 11.59
C LYS A 177 -27.16 -4.35 11.49
N GLY A 178 -26.29 -5.02 12.24
CA GLY A 178 -26.20 -6.49 12.30
C GLY A 178 -25.32 -7.11 11.21
N TRP A 179 -24.92 -6.35 10.19
CA TRP A 179 -23.98 -6.83 9.17
C TRP A 179 -22.55 -6.87 9.73
N LYS A 180 -21.70 -7.69 9.11
CA LYS A 180 -20.26 -7.81 9.43
C LYS A 180 -19.43 -7.80 8.15
N ILE A 181 -18.21 -7.30 8.24
CA ILE A 181 -17.19 -7.44 7.18
C ILE A 181 -16.44 -8.73 7.45
N ILE A 182 -16.32 -9.58 6.44
CA ILE A 182 -15.49 -10.78 6.44
C ILE A 182 -14.34 -10.53 5.48
N SER A 183 -13.12 -10.81 5.92
CA SER A 183 -11.92 -10.75 5.10
C SER A 183 -11.22 -12.10 5.17
N ALA A 184 -10.90 -12.65 4.01
CA ALA A 184 -10.13 -13.87 3.86
C ALA A 184 -8.96 -13.57 2.91
N ASP A 185 -7.76 -14.01 3.29
CA ASP A 185 -6.54 -13.85 2.53
C ASP A 185 -5.80 -15.18 2.48
N TYR A 186 -5.21 -15.50 1.34
CA TYR A 186 -4.44 -16.73 1.21
C TYR A 186 -3.11 -16.58 1.94
N SER A 187 -2.84 -17.49 2.88
CA SER A 187 -1.54 -17.54 3.56
C SER A 187 -0.44 -17.93 2.56
N GLN A 188 0.41 -16.96 2.21
CA GLN A 188 1.63 -17.14 1.40
C GLN A 188 1.39 -17.81 0.03
N ILE A 189 0.34 -17.40 -0.69
CA ILE A 189 -0.06 -18.04 -1.96
C ILE A 189 1.07 -18.08 -3.00
N GLU A 190 1.88 -17.02 -3.13
CA GLU A 190 2.97 -16.99 -4.11
C GLU A 190 4.04 -18.04 -3.80
N LEU A 191 4.39 -18.24 -2.53
CA LEU A 191 5.36 -19.25 -2.12
C LEU A 191 4.79 -20.67 -2.28
N ARG A 192 3.49 -20.87 -2.06
CA ARG A 192 2.81 -22.15 -2.31
C ARG A 192 2.81 -22.51 -3.80
N ILE A 193 2.54 -21.53 -4.66
CA ILE A 193 2.64 -21.70 -6.12
C ILE A 193 4.08 -22.04 -6.50
N MET A 194 5.07 -21.34 -5.92
CA MET A 194 6.49 -21.62 -6.16
C MET A 194 6.85 -23.06 -5.79
N ALA A 195 6.47 -23.53 -4.60
CA ALA A 195 6.71 -24.90 -4.17
C ALA A 195 6.07 -25.94 -5.11
N HIS A 196 4.86 -25.67 -5.58
CA HIS A 196 4.18 -26.54 -6.55
C HIS A 196 4.89 -26.60 -7.91
N LEU A 197 5.31 -25.44 -8.44
CA LEU A 197 5.94 -25.35 -9.75
C LEU A 197 7.39 -25.87 -9.74
N SER A 198 8.16 -25.57 -8.69
CA SER A 198 9.54 -26.02 -8.53
C SER A 198 9.63 -27.51 -8.17
N ARG A 199 8.59 -28.05 -7.53
CA ARG A 199 8.57 -29.38 -6.92
C ARG A 199 9.69 -29.59 -5.89
N ASP A 200 10.16 -28.51 -5.28
CA ASP A 200 11.22 -28.57 -4.29
C ASP A 200 10.74 -29.34 -3.03
N PRO A 201 11.39 -30.46 -2.65
CA PRO A 201 10.95 -31.27 -1.52
C PRO A 201 11.01 -30.52 -0.20
N GLY A 202 11.96 -29.59 -0.04
CA GLY A 202 12.13 -28.80 1.18
C GLY A 202 10.98 -27.83 1.38
N LEU A 203 10.65 -27.03 0.37
CA LEU A 203 9.52 -26.09 0.38
C LEU A 203 8.18 -26.81 0.52
N ILE A 204 7.98 -27.92 -0.19
CA ILE A 204 6.74 -28.70 -0.08
C ILE A 204 6.57 -29.23 1.34
N LYS A 205 7.64 -29.81 1.91
CA LYS A 205 7.61 -30.33 3.27
C LYS A 205 7.36 -29.22 4.29
N ALA A 206 8.03 -28.07 4.17
CA ALA A 206 7.82 -26.93 5.05
C ALA A 206 6.33 -26.48 5.08
N PHE A 207 5.66 -26.44 3.93
CA PHE A 207 4.24 -26.14 3.87
C PHE A 207 3.33 -27.23 4.43
N GLN A 208 3.70 -28.52 4.29
CA GLN A 208 2.95 -29.65 4.84
C GLN A 208 3.05 -29.71 6.36
N ASP A 209 4.23 -29.39 6.89
CA ASP A 209 4.55 -29.40 8.32
C ASP A 209 4.10 -28.11 9.03
N GLY A 210 3.63 -27.11 8.28
CA GLY A 210 3.15 -25.83 8.82
C GLY A 210 4.25 -24.91 9.33
N GLU A 211 5.47 -25.08 8.84
CA GLU A 211 6.63 -24.25 9.21
C GLU A 211 6.49 -22.81 8.70
N ASP A 212 7.08 -21.84 9.42
CA ASP A 212 7.24 -20.49 8.90
C ASP A 212 8.37 -20.46 7.86
N ILE A 213 7.97 -20.31 6.60
CA ILE A 213 8.91 -20.33 5.47
C ILE A 213 9.80 -19.09 5.42
N HIS A 214 9.38 -17.96 5.98
CA HIS A 214 10.27 -16.81 6.07
C HIS A 214 11.42 -17.11 7.02
N SER A 215 11.10 -17.68 8.19
CA SER A 215 12.10 -18.10 9.16
C SER A 215 12.97 -19.22 8.60
N ARG A 216 12.38 -20.19 7.89
CA ARG A 216 13.12 -21.27 7.24
C ARG A 216 14.10 -20.75 6.18
N THR A 217 13.64 -19.87 5.30
CA THR A 217 14.47 -19.29 4.24
C THR A 217 15.60 -18.47 4.83
N ALA A 218 15.34 -17.70 5.89
CA ALA A 218 16.38 -16.95 6.59
C ALA A 218 17.38 -17.89 7.29
N SER A 219 16.91 -18.96 7.95
CA SER A 219 17.75 -20.01 8.54
C SER A 219 18.68 -20.64 7.49
N ASP A 220 18.15 -20.99 6.31
CA ASP A 220 18.92 -21.61 5.23
C ASP A 220 19.93 -20.61 4.59
N ILE A 221 19.54 -19.34 4.37
CA ILE A 221 20.41 -18.31 3.77
C ILE A 221 21.55 -17.92 4.73
N TYR A 222 21.22 -17.69 6.00
CA TYR A 222 22.18 -17.26 7.02
C TYR A 222 22.89 -18.43 7.70
N ASN A 223 22.50 -19.67 7.38
CA ASN A 223 23.01 -20.92 7.93
C ASN A 223 22.99 -20.91 9.48
N ILE A 224 21.85 -20.47 10.04
CA ILE A 224 21.58 -20.44 11.49
C ILE A 224 20.40 -21.36 11.82
N PRO A 225 20.33 -21.97 13.01
CA PRO A 225 19.16 -22.72 13.44
C PRO A 225 17.86 -21.90 13.32
N LEU A 226 16.75 -22.57 13.02
CA LEU A 226 15.41 -21.95 12.91
C LEU A 226 15.02 -21.15 14.16
N ASP A 227 15.41 -21.66 15.35
CA ASP A 227 15.16 -21.04 16.64
C ASP A 227 15.96 -19.73 16.86
N ASP A 228 17.04 -19.54 16.08
CA ASP A 228 17.91 -18.36 16.14
C ASP A 228 17.52 -17.29 15.11
N VAL A 229 16.49 -17.54 14.28
CA VAL A 229 15.98 -16.56 13.32
C VAL A 229 15.04 -15.59 14.03
N GLN A 230 15.50 -14.34 14.18
CA GLN A 230 14.74 -13.22 14.76
C GLN A 230 13.96 -12.42 13.71
#